data_AF-A0A4Q2L677-F1
#
_entry.id   AF-A0A4Q2L677-F1
#
_cell.length_a   1.000
_cell.length_b   1.000
_cell.length_c   1.000
_cell.angle_alpha   90.00
_cell.angle_beta   90.00
_cell.angle_gamma   90.00
#
_symmetry.space_group_name_H-M   'P 1'
#
loop_
_entity.id
_entity.type
_entity.pdbx_description
1 polymer ?
#
loop_
_entity_poly.entity_id
_entity_poly.type
_entity_poly.pdbx_seq_one_letter_code
_entity_poly.pdbx_strand_id
1 'polypeptide(L)'
;MAQMLRFSALTGALLVAATLTLVGCATNAGPGAAPDPIGTWGDPTATTEPSIVLAADGTLTGTDGCNRLTGGWSMDGTTVTFEHVATTRMFCEGVDTWLSELAAATIADETMTVLDASGAQIGTLPRTE
;
A
#
# COMPACT_ATOMS: atom_id res chain seq x y z
N MET A 1 -29.95 17.36 -60.87
CA MET A 1 -29.89 18.81 -60.62
C MET A 1 -29.38 18.98 -59.19
N ALA A 2 -28.26 19.59 -58.86
CA ALA A 2 -27.33 20.45 -59.59
C ALA A 2 -25.90 20.29 -59.03
N GLN A 3 -24.96 20.79 -59.83
CA GLN A 3 -23.49 20.93 -59.74
C GLN A 3 -22.87 20.99 -58.33
N MET A 4 -21.77 20.27 -58.04
CA MET A 4 -20.38 20.43 -58.54
C MET A 4 -19.77 21.76 -58.10
N LEU A 5 -18.77 21.72 -57.20
CA LEU A 5 -17.60 22.60 -57.24
C LEU A 5 -16.46 21.98 -56.41
N ARG A 6 -15.46 21.53 -57.16
CA ARG A 6 -14.12 21.17 -56.69
C ARG A 6 -13.39 22.46 -56.33
N PHE A 7 -12.75 22.51 -55.16
CA PHE A 7 -11.76 23.54 -54.84
C PHE A 7 -10.37 22.92 -54.80
N SER A 8 -9.50 23.59 -55.56
CA SER A 8 -8.15 23.20 -55.94
C SER A 8 -7.18 23.09 -54.76
N ALA A 9 -6.21 22.19 -54.91
CA ALA A 9 -5.01 22.13 -54.09
C ALA A 9 -4.23 23.45 -54.16
N LEU A 10 -3.80 23.95 -52.99
CA LEU A 10 -2.78 24.98 -52.86
C LEU A 10 -1.73 24.48 -51.89
N THR A 11 -0.56 24.22 -52.46
CA THR A 11 0.73 23.96 -51.84
C THR A 11 1.06 25.07 -50.84
N GLY A 12 1.30 24.71 -49.58
CA GLY A 12 1.67 25.64 -48.51
C GLY A 12 2.82 25.07 -47.69
N ALA A 13 3.88 25.87 -47.58
CA ALA A 13 5.23 25.54 -47.15
C ALA A 13 5.41 24.77 -45.82
N LEU A 14 6.46 23.95 -45.86
CA LEU A 14 7.22 23.34 -44.79
C LEU A 14 7.49 24.30 -43.62
N LEU A 15 7.01 23.96 -42.42
CA LEU A 15 7.55 24.43 -41.13
C LEU A 15 7.87 23.20 -40.29
N VAL A 16 9.16 22.85 -40.22
CA VAL A 16 9.67 21.85 -39.29
C VAL A 16 9.70 22.52 -37.91
N ALA A 17 8.62 22.37 -37.14
CA ALA A 17 8.64 22.68 -35.73
C ALA A 17 9.43 21.56 -35.03
N ALA A 18 10.64 21.88 -34.57
CA ALA A 18 11.45 20.99 -33.74
C ALA A 18 10.73 20.77 -32.41
N THR A 19 9.98 19.68 -32.31
CA THR A 19 9.41 19.22 -31.04
C THR A 19 10.55 18.72 -30.17
N LEU A 20 10.92 19.50 -29.15
CA LEU A 20 11.73 19.00 -28.03
C LEU A 20 10.95 17.85 -27.39
N THR A 21 11.31 16.61 -27.73
CA THR A 21 10.89 15.45 -26.94
C THR A 21 11.68 15.50 -25.66
N LEU A 22 11.10 16.09 -24.63
CA LEU A 22 11.58 15.96 -23.26
C LEU A 22 11.45 14.46 -22.93
N VAL A 23 12.55 13.72 -23.03
CA VAL A 23 12.64 12.36 -22.48
C VAL A 23 12.63 12.53 -20.96
N GLY A 24 11.43 12.62 -20.40
CA GLY A 24 11.22 12.36 -18.99
C GLY A 24 11.50 10.89 -18.77
N CYS A 25 12.45 10.57 -17.91
CA CYS A 25 12.58 9.22 -17.36
C CYS A 25 11.30 8.94 -16.57
N ALA A 26 10.29 8.37 -17.23
CA ALA A 26 9.21 7.70 -16.55
C ALA A 26 9.83 6.47 -15.89
N THR A 27 10.02 6.51 -14.58
CA THR A 27 10.07 5.28 -13.80
C THR A 27 8.69 4.66 -13.97
N ASN A 28 8.63 3.52 -14.65
CA ASN A 28 7.39 2.80 -14.88
C ASN A 28 6.91 2.18 -13.55
N ALA A 29 6.39 2.99 -12.64
CA ALA A 29 5.37 2.54 -11.71
C ALA A 29 4.04 2.74 -12.45
N GLY A 30 3.58 1.70 -13.15
CA GLY A 30 2.26 1.73 -13.77
C GLY A 30 1.19 1.99 -12.71
N PRO A 31 0.03 2.59 -13.06
CA PRO A 31 -1.11 2.59 -12.17
C PRO A 31 -1.50 1.13 -11.89
N GLY A 32 -1.31 0.63 -10.66
CA GLY A 32 -1.81 -0.69 -10.25
C GLY A 32 -0.78 -1.80 -9.98
N ALA A 33 0.48 -1.48 -9.67
CA ALA A 33 1.31 -2.47 -8.96
C ALA A 33 0.75 -2.66 -7.54
N ALA A 34 0.58 -3.91 -7.11
CA ALA A 34 0.19 -4.23 -5.73
C ALA A 34 1.22 -3.63 -4.75
N PRO A 35 0.79 -3.08 -3.61
CA PRO A 35 1.73 -2.56 -2.61
C PRO A 35 2.59 -3.70 -2.07
N ASP A 36 3.86 -3.42 -1.74
CA ASP A 36 4.71 -4.38 -1.05
C ASP A 36 4.32 -4.42 0.44
N PRO A 37 3.90 -5.57 1.00
CA PRO A 37 3.61 -5.69 2.42
C PRO A 37 4.84 -6.02 3.27
N ILE A 38 5.93 -6.52 2.67
CA ILE A 38 7.12 -6.97 3.39
C ILE A 38 7.83 -5.77 4.01
N GLY A 39 8.27 -5.91 5.26
CA GLY A 39 8.99 -4.89 6.00
C GLY A 39 8.42 -4.62 7.39
N THR A 40 8.76 -3.45 7.92
CA THR A 40 8.38 -3.04 9.28
C THR A 40 7.34 -1.94 9.25
N TRP A 41 6.28 -2.13 10.04
CA TRP A 41 5.15 -1.22 10.16
C TRP A 41 4.99 -0.80 11.63
N GLY A 42 5.06 0.51 11.90
CA GLY A 42 5.26 1.06 13.25
C GLY A 42 6.74 1.05 13.67
N ASP A 43 7.06 1.65 14.82
CA ASP A 43 8.42 1.67 15.37
C ASP A 43 8.64 0.42 16.25
N PRO A 44 9.48 -0.55 15.82
CA PRO A 44 9.72 -1.77 16.59
C PRO A 44 10.56 -1.52 17.86
N THR A 45 11.21 -0.35 17.97
CA THR A 45 12.01 0.05 19.14
C THR A 45 11.13 0.65 20.24
N ALA A 46 10.01 1.27 19.86
CA ALA A 46 8.99 1.80 20.77
C ALA A 46 8.03 0.67 21.22
N THR A 47 8.50 -0.24 22.08
CA THR A 47 7.73 -1.46 22.41
C THR A 47 6.39 -1.25 23.13
N THR A 48 6.10 -0.03 23.59
CA THR A 48 4.81 0.39 24.16
C THR A 48 3.84 0.95 23.11
N GLU A 49 4.26 1.01 21.85
CA GLU A 49 3.46 1.37 20.69
C GLU A 49 3.25 0.15 19.80
N PRO A 50 2.15 0.11 19.02
CA PRO A 50 1.86 -1.00 18.13
C PRO A 50 2.86 -1.05 16.96
N SER A 51 3.39 -2.23 16.67
CA SER A 51 4.21 -2.49 15.49
C SER A 51 4.14 -3.96 15.05
N ILE A 52 4.31 -4.19 13.75
CA ILE A 52 4.45 -5.52 13.16
C ILE A 52 5.58 -5.57 12.14
N VAL A 53 6.17 -6.76 11.99
CA VAL A 53 7.11 -7.10 10.93
C VAL A 53 6.50 -8.22 10.11
N LEU A 54 6.38 -7.98 8.80
CA LEU A 54 5.94 -8.97 7.81
C LEU A 54 7.17 -9.47 7.06
N ALA A 55 7.57 -10.71 7.32
CA ALA A 55 8.72 -11.34 6.69
C ALA A 55 8.36 -11.98 5.35
N ALA A 56 9.31 -12.04 4.42
CA ALA A 56 9.13 -12.60 3.08
C ALA A 56 8.74 -14.09 3.05
N ASP A 57 8.95 -14.81 4.15
CA ASP A 57 8.56 -16.21 4.31
C ASP A 57 7.10 -16.39 4.77
N GLY A 58 6.34 -15.29 4.90
CA GLY A 58 4.96 -15.29 5.37
C GLY A 58 4.82 -15.19 6.89
N THR A 59 5.91 -14.99 7.64
CA THR A 59 5.85 -14.85 9.11
C THR A 59 5.44 -13.43 9.52
N LEU A 60 4.59 -13.33 10.54
CA LEU A 60 4.26 -12.11 11.26
C LEU A 60 4.82 -12.17 12.68
N THR A 61 5.50 -11.10 13.09
CA THR A 61 5.83 -10.84 14.50
C THR A 61 5.47 -9.40 14.87
N GLY A 62 5.18 -9.13 16.14
CA GLY A 62 4.83 -7.77 16.54
C GLY A 62 4.52 -7.58 18.03
N THR A 63 4.07 -6.36 18.33
CA THR A 63 3.55 -5.93 19.64
C THR A 63 2.36 -5.00 19.42
N ASP A 64 1.34 -5.05 20.28
CA ASP A 64 0.27 -4.04 20.30
C ASP A 64 0.55 -2.91 21.31
N GLY A 65 1.77 -2.89 21.88
CA GLY A 65 2.19 -2.01 22.96
C GLY A 65 2.12 -2.66 24.35
N CYS A 66 1.38 -3.76 24.51
CA CYS A 66 1.31 -4.54 25.75
C CYS A 66 1.61 -6.02 25.50
N ASN A 67 0.92 -6.62 24.53
CA ASN A 67 0.97 -8.01 24.14
C ASN A 67 1.91 -8.25 22.96
N ARG A 68 2.50 -9.44 22.92
CA ARG A 68 3.27 -9.92 21.77
C ARG A 68 2.36 -10.63 20.79
N LEU A 69 2.61 -10.42 19.50
CA LEU A 69 1.89 -11.03 18.38
C LEU A 69 2.84 -11.92 17.58
N THR A 70 2.39 -13.12 17.24
CA THR A 70 3.10 -14.03 16.34
C THR A 70 2.09 -14.78 15.48
N GLY A 71 2.37 -14.95 14.19
CA GLY A 71 1.50 -15.68 13.29
C GLY A 71 2.04 -15.69 11.87
N GLY A 72 1.13 -15.80 10.92
CA GLY A 72 1.42 -15.72 9.50
C GLY A 72 0.70 -14.55 8.83
N TRP A 73 1.07 -14.30 7.58
CA TRP A 73 0.35 -13.41 6.69
C TRP A 73 0.39 -13.93 5.25
N SER A 74 -0.62 -13.57 4.49
CA SER A 74 -0.69 -13.77 3.04
C SER A 74 -1.23 -12.52 2.37
N MET A 75 -1.09 -12.42 1.05
CA MET A 75 -1.59 -11.29 0.27
C MET A 75 -2.36 -11.74 -0.97
N ASP A 76 -3.53 -11.14 -1.17
CA ASP A 76 -4.32 -11.26 -2.40
C ASP A 76 -4.65 -9.86 -2.94
N GLY A 77 -4.18 -9.58 -4.15
CA GLY A 77 -4.29 -8.26 -4.78
C GLY A 77 -3.66 -7.17 -3.94
N THR A 78 -4.47 -6.37 -3.26
CA THR A 78 -4.05 -5.25 -2.39
C THR A 78 -4.36 -5.48 -0.91
N THR A 79 -4.85 -6.67 -0.56
CA THR A 79 -5.28 -7.00 0.79
C THR A 79 -4.30 -7.97 1.42
N VAL A 80 -3.75 -7.58 2.56
CA VAL A 80 -2.99 -8.47 3.46
C VAL A 80 -3.98 -9.16 4.37
N THR A 81 -3.90 -10.48 4.47
CA THR A 81 -4.66 -11.27 5.45
C THR A 81 -3.72 -11.76 6.52
N PHE A 82 -4.09 -11.59 7.79
CA PHE A 82 -3.32 -12.08 8.92
C PHE A 82 -3.84 -13.46 9.34
N GLU A 83 -2.94 -14.42 9.45
CA GLU A 83 -3.29 -15.84 9.57
C GLU A 83 -2.79 -16.42 10.88
N HIS A 84 -3.65 -17.14 11.59
CA HIS A 84 -3.29 -17.89 12.80
C HIS A 84 -2.52 -17.05 13.85
N VAL A 85 -2.85 -15.76 13.96
CA VAL A 85 -2.16 -14.86 14.88
C VAL A 85 -2.52 -15.20 16.32
N ALA A 86 -1.49 -15.52 17.10
CA ALA A 86 -1.57 -15.70 18.53
C ALA A 86 -1.06 -14.43 19.23
N THR A 87 -1.74 -14.08 20.32
CA THR A 87 -1.35 -12.96 21.18
C THR A 87 -1.14 -13.44 22.62
N THR A 88 -0.26 -12.76 23.35
CA THR A 88 -0.23 -12.89 24.81
C THR A 88 -1.48 -12.25 25.42
N ARG A 89 -1.72 -12.48 26.72
CA ARG A 89 -2.86 -11.90 27.47
C ARG A 89 -2.39 -11.11 28.69
N MET A 90 -1.40 -10.26 28.49
CA MET A 90 -0.92 -9.33 29.51
C MET A 90 -1.92 -8.19 29.71
N PHE A 91 -1.96 -7.67 30.93
CA PHE A 91 -2.68 -6.45 31.24
C PHE A 91 -1.66 -5.33 31.45
N CYS A 92 -1.81 -4.23 30.72
CA CYS A 92 -1.00 -3.03 30.87
C CYS A 92 -1.94 -1.84 31.06
N GLU A 93 -1.79 -1.12 32.17
CA GLU A 93 -2.63 0.02 32.47
C GLU A 93 -2.38 1.14 31.45
N GLY A 94 -3.46 1.69 30.88
CA GLY A 94 -3.40 2.84 29.98
C GLY A 94 -2.90 2.54 28.56
N VAL A 95 -2.68 1.27 28.19
CA VAL A 95 -2.29 0.89 26.83
C VAL A 95 -3.53 0.49 26.03
N ASP A 96 -3.71 1.13 24.88
CA ASP A 96 -4.68 0.68 23.89
C ASP A 96 -4.10 -0.50 23.09
N THR A 97 -4.76 -1.64 23.15
CA THR A 97 -4.30 -2.92 22.58
C THR A 97 -5.01 -3.24 21.28
N TRP A 98 -5.58 -2.25 20.60
CA TRP A 98 -6.38 -2.41 19.37
C TRP A 98 -5.74 -3.35 18.34
N LEU A 99 -4.42 -3.34 18.18
CA LEU A 99 -3.73 -4.17 17.19
C LEU A 99 -3.89 -5.68 17.46
N SER A 100 -4.17 -6.11 18.70
CA SER A 100 -4.51 -7.51 19.00
C SER A 100 -5.76 -8.02 18.27
N GLU A 101 -6.60 -7.14 17.73
CA GLU A 101 -7.81 -7.51 16.96
C GLU A 101 -7.59 -7.59 15.45
N LEU A 102 -6.34 -7.47 14.98
CA LEU A 102 -6.00 -7.50 13.56
C LEU A 102 -6.55 -8.76 12.86
N ALA A 103 -7.10 -8.56 11.66
CA ALA A 103 -7.56 -9.63 10.78
C ALA A 103 -7.09 -9.43 9.32
N ALA A 104 -7.15 -8.19 8.84
CA ALA A 104 -6.67 -7.83 7.51
C ALA A 104 -6.00 -6.45 7.51
N ALA A 105 -5.33 -6.13 6.42
CA ALA A 105 -4.84 -4.78 6.17
C ALA A 105 -4.89 -4.41 4.68
N THR A 106 -5.02 -3.11 4.42
CA THR A 106 -4.77 -2.52 3.10
C THR A 106 -3.59 -1.58 3.19
N ILE A 107 -2.81 -1.47 2.12
CA ILE A 107 -1.65 -0.57 2.08
C ILE A 107 -1.88 0.48 0.99
N ALA A 108 -1.71 1.73 1.38
CA ALA A 108 -1.64 2.87 0.48
C ALA A 108 -0.36 3.64 0.80
N ASP A 109 0.49 3.82 -0.21
CA ASP A 109 1.82 4.43 -0.07
C ASP A 109 2.63 3.78 1.07
N GLU A 110 2.98 4.56 2.09
CA GLU A 110 3.76 4.13 3.26
C GLU A 110 2.88 3.91 4.50
N THR A 111 1.57 3.71 4.33
CA THR A 111 0.64 3.50 5.45
C THR A 111 -0.13 2.21 5.30
N MET A 112 -0.03 1.35 6.31
CA MET A 112 -0.88 0.18 6.49
C MET A 112 -2.12 0.57 7.29
N THR A 113 -3.30 0.34 6.73
CA THR A 113 -4.58 0.46 7.43
C THR A 113 -5.01 -0.93 7.89
N VAL A 114 -5.15 -1.13 9.19
CA VAL A 114 -5.47 -2.42 9.80
C VAL A 114 -6.97 -2.50 10.06
N LEU A 115 -7.55 -3.66 9.74
CA LEU A 115 -8.97 -3.95 9.93
C LEU A 115 -9.16 -5.14 10.87
N ASP A 116 -10.26 -5.10 11.63
CA ASP A 116 -10.73 -6.22 12.45
C ASP A 116 -11.45 -7.29 11.62
N ALA A 117 -11.92 -8.35 12.28
CA ALA A 117 -12.64 -9.46 11.66
C ALA A 117 -14.00 -9.06 11.04
N SER A 118 -14.56 -7.91 11.41
CA SER A 118 -15.78 -7.36 10.80
C SER A 118 -15.49 -6.52 9.55
N GLY A 119 -14.21 -6.21 9.29
CA GLY A 119 -13.77 -5.31 8.24
C GLY A 119 -13.80 -3.84 8.65
N ALA A 120 -13.94 -3.52 9.95
CA ALA A 120 -13.83 -2.16 10.44
C ALA A 120 -12.35 -1.77 10.60
N GLN A 121 -12.00 -0.55 10.20
CA GLN A 121 -10.67 -0.02 10.46
C GLN A 121 -10.47 0.21 11.95
N ILE A 122 -9.39 -0.34 12.50
CA ILE A 122 -9.03 -0.26 13.93
C ILE A 122 -7.78 0.57 14.20
N GLY A 123 -6.95 0.81 13.17
CA GLY A 123 -5.77 1.64 13.31
C GLY A 123 -4.94 1.72 12.04
N THR A 124 -3.84 2.46 12.12
CA THR A 124 -2.88 2.61 11.01
C THR A 124 -1.46 2.47 11.54
N LEU A 125 -0.58 1.88 10.75
CA LEU A 125 0.85 1.77 11.02
C LEU A 125 1.64 2.38 9.86
N PRO A 126 2.55 3.34 10.11
CA PRO A 126 3.45 3.84 9.07
C PRO A 126 4.55 2.83 8.76
N ARG A 127 5.01 2.77 7.52
CA ARG A 127 6.23 2.03 7.17
C ARG A 127 7.42 2.72 7.82
N THR A 128 8.31 1.92 8.42
CA THR A 128 9.51 2.45 9.10
C THR A 128 10.80 1.99 8.42
N GLU A 129 10.83 0.79 7.85
CA GLU A 129 11.96 0.22 7.07
C GLU A 129 11.42 -0.72 5.99
#